data_AF-A0A813DR68-F1
#
_entry.id   AF-A0A813DR68-F1
#
_cell.length_a   1.000
_cell.length_b   1.000
_cell.length_c   1.000
_cell.angle_alpha   90.00
_cell.angle_beta   90.00
_cell.angle_gamma   90.00
#
_symmetry.space_group_name_H-M   'P 1'
#
loop_
_entity.id
_entity.type
_entity.pdbx_description
1 polymer ?
#
loop_
_entity_poly.entity_id
_entity_poly.type
_entity_poly.pdbx_seq_one_letter_code
_entity_poly.pdbx_strand_id
1 'polypeptide(L)'
;AAAARAGYAADGDGRTAQSCRGLAVAASGWRDLALAHTARCQAATRHNDAQWYLDPGRAFGFAASEDAIERRRGGADVGSGGERLSWHLDGNGGYRAGWTECLNSDSSWRKLVLRRSPSQLSLDLQQLLVTTAHTPDASALGSLVELIPSGSADASARVHSCILRCRSPAFFHRLWGASAEGSPDVLTGGSLCPASQVLHGTTETSLSDLVTFFYSGQLPWEAGDAAEVEDAHSGQLLREDLWARVQNLASAAQSAEVLPLLRLCRAWLEVSSLVKGREGGSDILGAATFDAGAILGQGMPGVILEDDVGSLLGELNQHDQSGHQALPSDLVRVVLGRCRAGEEGQGPGAAEVDAHRVILAARSGFFRALLGCSWSSEQSSGVVHLGFVEDLGLWRPGESCEPLAAAFAALLRFLYTCRTDHVKPTLAVDLLAILTGNFLQIADSAVLERACQDAIFSPDLSPGDAVQVASRSLALGFAEPCQAAMARLAAGLGCTAAAADSPRSAAGISARALASSLPRELLLDLVGQLATSLAPSSRSQH
;
A
#
# COMPACT_ATOMS: atom_id res chain seq x y z
N ALA A 1 -7.16 -6.30 5.04
CA ALA A 1 -6.52 -7.63 4.96
C ALA A 1 -7.10 -8.50 6.08
N ALA A 2 -8.15 -9.26 5.78
CA ALA A 2 -8.77 -10.19 6.69
C ALA A 2 -8.90 -11.53 5.95
N ALA A 3 -8.45 -12.62 6.56
CA ALA A 3 -8.61 -13.96 6.03
C ALA A 3 -10.11 -14.22 5.80
N ALA A 4 -10.49 -14.47 4.55
CA ALA A 4 -11.84 -14.93 4.24
C ALA A 4 -12.01 -16.32 4.85
N ARG A 5 -12.66 -16.40 6.02
CA ARG A 5 -13.23 -17.64 6.54
C ARG A 5 -14.20 -18.17 5.49
N ALA A 6 -13.86 -19.29 4.86
CA ALA A 6 -14.76 -19.99 3.95
C ALA A 6 -15.99 -20.46 4.73
N GLY A 7 -17.16 -19.89 4.43
CA GLY A 7 -18.44 -20.40 4.90
C GLY A 7 -18.82 -21.66 4.14
N TYR A 8 -19.18 -22.73 4.86
CA TYR A 8 -19.70 -23.97 4.29
C TYR A 8 -21.24 -23.93 4.20
N ALA A 9 -21.78 -24.46 3.10
CA ALA A 9 -23.15 -24.96 3.03
C ALA A 9 -23.12 -26.33 2.32
N ALA A 10 -23.88 -27.29 2.85
CA ALA A 10 -23.99 -28.66 2.32
C ALA A 10 -25.45 -29.00 2.03
N ASP A 11 -25.68 -29.75 0.95
CA ASP A 11 -26.55 -30.94 0.83
C ASP A 11 -26.34 -31.51 -0.60
N GLY A 12 -26.40 -32.81 -0.90
CA GLY A 12 -27.39 -33.81 -0.51
C GLY A 12 -28.35 -33.99 -1.71
N ASP A 13 -28.10 -35.00 -2.56
CA ASP A 13 -28.91 -35.42 -3.73
C ASP A 13 -28.79 -34.65 -5.07
N GLY A 14 -27.75 -35.00 -5.83
CA GLY A 14 -27.96 -35.60 -7.16
C GLY A 14 -28.57 -34.77 -8.30
N ARG A 15 -27.69 -34.01 -8.97
CA ARG A 15 -27.65 -33.71 -10.42
C ARG A 15 -28.48 -32.53 -11.00
N THR A 16 -27.68 -31.70 -11.67
CA THR A 16 -27.91 -30.77 -12.79
C THR A 16 -28.31 -29.32 -12.52
N ALA A 17 -27.44 -28.44 -13.06
CA ALA A 17 -27.53 -27.01 -13.34
C ALA A 17 -27.11 -26.00 -12.24
N GLN A 18 -26.20 -25.09 -12.63
CA GLN A 18 -25.93 -23.77 -12.03
C GLN A 18 -25.38 -23.69 -10.58
N SER A 19 -24.09 -23.37 -10.44
CA SER A 19 -23.49 -22.51 -9.38
C SER A 19 -22.04 -22.94 -9.06
N CYS A 20 -21.06 -22.46 -9.82
CA CYS A 20 -19.69 -22.35 -9.30
C CYS A 20 -19.56 -20.94 -8.70
N ARG A 21 -19.91 -20.75 -7.42
CA ARG A 21 -19.83 -19.42 -6.76
C ARG A 21 -19.13 -19.43 -5.39
N GLY A 22 -18.11 -20.26 -5.21
CA GLY A 22 -17.29 -20.24 -4.00
C GLY A 22 -15.82 -20.51 -4.28
N LEU A 23 -14.93 -19.72 -3.67
CA LEU A 23 -13.53 -20.10 -3.50
C LEU A 23 -13.49 -21.22 -2.46
N ALA A 24 -13.05 -22.42 -2.85
CA ALA A 24 -13.01 -23.57 -1.93
C ALA A 24 -11.94 -23.40 -0.83
N VAL A 25 -10.79 -22.82 -1.19
CA VAL A 25 -9.69 -22.51 -0.28
C VAL A 25 -8.89 -21.35 -0.85
N ALA A 26 -8.38 -20.48 0.01
CA ALA A 26 -7.48 -19.41 -0.36
C ALA A 26 -6.49 -19.13 0.78
N ALA A 27 -5.28 -18.73 0.41
CA ALA A 27 -4.33 -18.12 1.32
C ALA A 27 -3.66 -16.95 0.59
N SER A 28 -3.16 -15.99 1.35
CA SER A 28 -2.41 -14.85 0.82
C SER A 28 -1.08 -14.79 1.53
N GLY A 29 0.01 -14.60 0.79
CA GLY A 29 1.34 -14.56 1.36
C GLY A 29 2.22 -13.60 0.58
N TRP A 30 3.23 -13.05 1.25
CA TRP A 30 4.29 -12.36 0.54
C TRP A 30 4.98 -13.35 -0.37
N ARG A 31 5.20 -12.94 -1.61
CA ARG A 31 5.48 -13.93 -2.63
C ARG A 31 6.86 -14.56 -2.50
N ASP A 32 7.83 -13.87 -1.90
CA ASP A 32 9.16 -14.44 -1.60
C ASP A 32 9.10 -15.50 -0.49
N LEU A 33 8.16 -15.34 0.46
CA LEU A 33 7.93 -16.30 1.53
C LEU A 33 7.03 -17.45 1.07
N ALA A 34 5.98 -17.14 0.29
CA ALA A 34 5.08 -18.13 -0.28
C ALA A 34 5.75 -19.04 -1.31
N LEU A 35 6.72 -18.51 -2.06
CA LEU A 35 7.49 -19.25 -3.07
C LEU A 35 8.92 -19.55 -2.62
N ALA A 36 9.21 -19.42 -1.31
CA ALA A 36 10.50 -19.84 -0.79
C ALA A 36 10.73 -21.32 -1.13
N HIS A 37 11.93 -21.64 -1.63
CA HIS A 37 12.28 -23.01 -1.94
C HIS A 37 12.27 -23.86 -0.67
N THR A 38 11.38 -24.84 -0.61
CA THR A 38 11.28 -25.78 0.49
C THR A 38 11.49 -27.16 -0.08
N ALA A 39 12.76 -27.59 -0.16
CA ALA A 39 13.08 -28.96 -0.53
C ALA A 39 12.29 -29.95 0.35
N ARG A 40 12.10 -31.20 -0.11
CA ARG A 40 11.25 -32.21 0.55
C ARG A 40 11.46 -32.38 2.06
N CYS A 41 12.66 -32.11 2.57
CA CYS A 41 13.02 -32.23 3.98
C CYS A 41 13.21 -30.88 4.71
N GLN A 42 12.98 -29.77 4.02
CA GLN A 42 13.06 -28.42 4.60
C GLN A 42 11.70 -28.01 5.15
N ALA A 43 11.74 -27.22 6.22
CA ALA A 43 10.56 -26.66 6.83
C ALA A 43 9.75 -25.82 5.85
N ALA A 44 8.43 -25.84 5.99
CA ALA A 44 7.56 -24.91 5.27
C ALA A 44 7.80 -23.47 5.75
N THR A 45 7.50 -22.48 4.91
CA THR A 45 7.63 -21.08 5.29
C THR A 45 6.32 -20.56 5.84
N ARG A 46 6.30 -20.09 7.09
CA ARG A 46 5.09 -19.53 7.71
C ARG A 46 4.90 -18.07 7.32
N HIS A 47 3.73 -17.73 6.79
CA HIS A 47 3.33 -16.35 6.52
C HIS A 47 1.80 -16.21 6.43
N ASN A 48 1.24 -15.17 7.06
CA ASN A 48 -0.22 -14.89 7.12
C ASN A 48 -1.04 -16.13 7.53
N ASP A 49 -0.66 -16.76 8.65
CA ASP A 49 -1.33 -17.94 9.21
C ASP A 49 -1.40 -19.18 8.30
N ALA A 50 -0.61 -19.20 7.23
CA ALA A 50 -0.42 -20.36 6.37
C ALA A 50 1.05 -20.78 6.33
N GLN A 51 1.26 -22.07 6.18
CA GLN A 51 2.54 -22.71 5.93
C GLN A 51 2.65 -22.99 4.45
N TRP A 52 3.58 -22.30 3.79
CA TRP A 52 3.78 -22.37 2.35
C TRP A 52 4.90 -23.32 2.01
N TYR A 53 4.74 -24.06 0.93
CA TYR A 53 5.79 -24.90 0.40
C TYR A 53 5.86 -24.80 -1.12
N LEU A 54 7.07 -24.83 -1.64
CA LEU A 54 7.40 -24.96 -3.04
C LEU A 54 8.49 -26.02 -3.19
N ASP A 55 8.13 -27.15 -3.80
CA ASP A 55 9.05 -28.22 -4.25
C ASP A 55 9.16 -28.12 -5.78
N PRO A 56 10.19 -27.44 -6.33
CA PRO A 56 10.31 -27.11 -7.74
C PRO A 56 10.22 -28.35 -8.63
N GLY A 57 9.41 -28.23 -9.69
CA GLY A 57 9.14 -29.35 -10.61
C GLY A 57 8.27 -30.46 -10.01
N ARG A 58 7.74 -30.28 -8.79
CA ARG A 58 6.86 -31.26 -8.13
C ARG A 58 5.54 -30.65 -7.74
N ALA A 59 5.51 -29.81 -6.70
CA ALA A 59 4.29 -29.16 -6.27
C ALA A 59 4.52 -27.85 -5.52
N PHE A 60 3.45 -27.07 -5.45
CA PHE A 60 3.33 -25.85 -4.68
C PHE A 60 2.01 -25.88 -3.92
N GLY A 61 2.00 -25.34 -2.70
CA GLY A 61 0.77 -25.24 -1.95
C GLY A 61 0.93 -24.57 -0.60
N PHE A 62 -0.12 -24.69 0.20
CA PHE A 62 -0.13 -24.23 1.57
C PHE A 62 -1.01 -25.12 2.46
N ALA A 63 -0.77 -25.05 3.77
CA ALA A 63 -1.60 -25.65 4.81
C ALA A 63 -1.64 -24.77 6.07
N ALA A 64 -2.60 -24.98 6.97
CA ALA A 64 -2.69 -24.23 8.23
C ALA A 64 -1.52 -24.51 9.20
N SER A 65 -0.90 -25.69 9.13
CA SER A 65 0.22 -26.09 10.00
C SER A 65 1.26 -26.89 9.23
N GLU A 66 2.49 -26.95 9.76
CA GLU A 66 3.60 -27.63 9.10
C GLU A 66 3.43 -29.14 9.17
N ASP A 67 2.97 -29.65 10.31
CA ASP A 67 2.65 -31.06 10.52
C ASP A 67 1.54 -31.55 9.57
N ALA A 68 0.72 -30.65 9.04
CA ALA A 68 -0.25 -31.03 8.04
C ALA A 68 0.42 -31.43 6.72
N ILE A 69 1.56 -30.83 6.34
CA ILE A 69 2.19 -31.01 5.02
C ILE A 69 2.88 -32.38 4.94
N GLU A 70 2.27 -33.31 4.20
CA GLU A 70 2.76 -34.67 3.98
C GLU A 70 3.26 -34.87 2.54
N ARG A 71 4.57 -34.64 2.31
CA ARG A 71 5.22 -34.77 0.99
C ARG A 71 5.74 -36.20 0.69
N ARG A 72 4.95 -37.22 1.02
CA ARG A 72 5.43 -38.61 1.13
C ARG A 72 5.43 -39.40 -0.19
N ARG A 73 4.57 -39.11 -1.17
CA ARG A 73 4.52 -39.84 -2.47
C ARG A 73 4.11 -38.92 -3.62
N GLY A 74 4.82 -38.96 -4.74
CA GLY A 74 4.39 -38.31 -5.99
C GLY A 74 4.56 -36.78 -6.07
N GLY A 75 5.22 -36.15 -5.09
CA GLY A 75 5.56 -34.73 -5.17
C GLY A 75 4.47 -33.77 -4.71
N ALA A 76 3.24 -34.22 -4.49
CA ALA A 76 2.15 -33.44 -3.90
C ALA A 76 2.00 -33.67 -2.39
N ASP A 77 1.29 -32.74 -1.75
CA ASP A 77 0.91 -32.83 -0.35
C ASP A 77 -0.38 -33.66 -0.15
N VAL A 78 -0.22 -34.83 0.46
CA VAL A 78 -1.26 -35.89 0.59
C VAL A 78 -1.87 -36.00 1.99
N GLY A 79 -1.60 -35.06 2.91
CA GLY A 79 -2.17 -35.13 4.27
C GLY A 79 -3.69 -34.92 4.27
N SER A 80 -4.37 -34.81 5.41
CA SER A 80 -5.81 -34.48 5.45
C SER A 80 -6.06 -33.07 5.99
N GLY A 81 -7.17 -32.41 5.61
CA GLY A 81 -7.59 -31.13 6.20
C GLY A 81 -8.24 -30.15 5.23
N GLY A 82 -9.12 -29.29 5.75
CA GLY A 82 -9.90 -28.33 4.96
C GLY A 82 -9.17 -27.05 4.53
N GLU A 83 -8.11 -26.66 5.24
CA GLU A 83 -7.39 -25.39 5.02
C GLU A 83 -6.08 -25.61 4.23
N ARG A 84 -6.20 -26.25 3.05
CA ARG A 84 -5.03 -26.76 2.32
C ARG A 84 -5.16 -26.61 0.81
N LEU A 85 -4.06 -26.35 0.13
CA LEU A 85 -3.95 -26.39 -1.33
C LEU A 85 -2.70 -27.19 -1.70
N SER A 86 -2.79 -28.01 -2.74
CA SER A 86 -1.65 -28.71 -3.34
C SER A 86 -1.82 -28.72 -4.84
N TRP A 87 -0.84 -28.19 -5.55
CA TRP A 87 -0.86 -28.04 -6.99
C TRP A 87 0.41 -28.60 -7.59
N HIS A 88 0.29 -29.56 -8.51
CA HIS A 88 1.43 -30.12 -9.19
C HIS A 88 2.05 -29.10 -10.17
N LEU A 89 3.36 -29.10 -10.26
CA LEU A 89 4.13 -28.23 -11.16
C LEU A 89 4.65 -28.98 -12.40
N ASP A 90 4.27 -30.24 -12.57
CA ASP A 90 4.65 -31.12 -13.67
C ASP A 90 3.62 -31.16 -14.82
N GLY A 91 2.59 -30.30 -14.76
CA GLY A 91 1.50 -30.24 -15.74
C GLY A 91 0.25 -31.03 -15.34
N ASN A 92 0.29 -31.84 -14.28
CA ASN A 92 -0.86 -32.63 -13.82
C ASN A 92 -1.94 -31.84 -13.06
N GLY A 93 -1.92 -30.50 -13.08
CA GLY A 93 -2.96 -29.67 -12.46
C GLY A 93 -2.95 -29.67 -10.92
N GLY A 94 -4.12 -29.46 -10.32
CA GLY A 94 -4.28 -29.40 -8.87
C GLY A 94 -4.40 -30.79 -8.26
N TYR A 95 -3.66 -31.12 -7.20
CA TYR A 95 -3.92 -32.36 -6.46
C TYR A 95 -5.13 -32.21 -5.54
N ARG A 96 -5.21 -31.08 -4.83
CA ARG A 96 -6.26 -30.84 -3.83
C ARG A 96 -6.64 -29.38 -3.68
N ALA A 97 -7.86 -29.17 -3.18
CA ALA A 97 -8.34 -27.93 -2.60
C ALA A 97 -9.22 -28.26 -1.38
N GLY A 98 -8.73 -27.94 -0.19
CA GLY A 98 -9.31 -28.36 1.09
C GLY A 98 -9.43 -29.89 1.18
N TRP A 99 -10.66 -30.34 1.46
CA TRP A 99 -11.02 -31.76 1.59
C TRP A 99 -11.10 -32.50 0.24
N THR A 100 -11.19 -31.78 -0.88
CA THR A 100 -11.32 -32.41 -2.19
C THR A 100 -9.94 -32.73 -2.74
N GLU A 101 -9.71 -34.00 -3.06
CA GLU A 101 -8.44 -34.54 -3.57
C GLU A 101 -8.61 -35.07 -5.01
N CYS A 102 -7.50 -35.54 -5.59
CA CYS A 102 -7.45 -36.10 -6.95
C CYS A 102 -7.95 -35.14 -8.04
N LEU A 103 -7.74 -33.84 -7.86
CA LEU A 103 -8.19 -32.80 -8.81
C LEU A 103 -7.37 -32.74 -10.12
N ASN A 104 -6.38 -33.63 -10.28
CA ASN A 104 -5.37 -33.57 -11.33
C ASN A 104 -5.95 -33.58 -12.74
N SER A 105 -7.07 -34.30 -12.90
CA SER A 105 -7.79 -34.44 -14.17
C SER A 105 -9.14 -33.74 -14.15
N ASP A 106 -9.46 -33.00 -13.08
CA ASP A 106 -10.77 -32.38 -12.91
C ASP A 106 -10.81 -30.96 -13.49
N SER A 107 -11.28 -30.86 -14.72
CA SER A 107 -11.44 -29.58 -15.44
C SER A 107 -12.50 -28.64 -14.86
N SER A 108 -13.32 -29.09 -13.90
CA SER A 108 -14.27 -28.23 -13.20
C SER A 108 -13.60 -27.32 -12.17
N TRP A 109 -12.35 -27.62 -11.80
CA TRP A 109 -11.54 -26.82 -10.89
C TRP A 109 -10.53 -25.96 -11.64
N ARG A 110 -10.29 -24.76 -11.10
CA ARG A 110 -9.30 -23.82 -11.65
C ARG A 110 -8.47 -23.25 -10.52
N LYS A 111 -7.16 -23.16 -10.72
CA LYS A 111 -6.28 -22.35 -9.86
C LYS A 111 -6.42 -20.89 -10.26
N LEU A 112 -6.70 -20.06 -9.28
CA LEU A 112 -6.64 -18.61 -9.43
C LEU A 112 -5.39 -18.11 -8.70
N VAL A 113 -4.47 -17.51 -9.45
CA VAL A 113 -3.34 -16.77 -8.87
C VAL A 113 -3.67 -15.30 -9.02
N LEU A 114 -4.09 -14.68 -7.93
CA LEU A 114 -4.38 -13.26 -7.92
C LEU A 114 -3.09 -12.49 -7.65
N ARG A 115 -2.67 -11.69 -8.65
CA ARG A 115 -1.62 -10.69 -8.50
C ARG A 115 -2.27 -9.37 -8.17
N ARG A 116 -1.82 -8.69 -7.12
CA ARG A 116 -2.25 -7.31 -6.86
C ARG A 116 -1.65 -6.43 -7.96
N SER A 117 -2.51 -5.71 -8.68
CA SER A 117 -2.15 -4.71 -9.70
C SER A 117 -1.16 -3.69 -9.12
N PRO A 118 -0.40 -2.95 -9.96
CA PRO A 118 0.38 -1.82 -9.46
C PRO A 118 -0.48 -0.95 -8.56
N SER A 119 0.07 -0.55 -7.42
CA SER A 119 -0.64 0.34 -6.50
C SER A 119 -0.92 1.67 -7.18
N GLN A 120 -1.96 2.38 -6.73
CA GLN A 120 -2.24 3.71 -7.26
C GLN A 120 -1.02 4.64 -7.08
N LEU A 121 -0.29 4.52 -5.97
CA LEU A 121 0.98 5.21 -5.75
C LEU A 121 2.03 4.94 -6.85
N SER A 122 2.18 3.69 -7.28
CA SER A 122 3.11 3.33 -8.37
C SER A 122 2.71 3.99 -9.70
N LEU A 123 1.41 3.95 -10.03
CA LEU A 123 0.89 4.58 -11.24
C LEU A 123 1.04 6.11 -11.20
N ASP A 124 0.76 6.72 -10.06
CA ASP A 124 0.84 8.17 -9.86
C ASP A 124 2.29 8.67 -9.94
N LEU A 125 3.23 7.94 -9.31
CA LEU A 125 4.66 8.24 -9.41
C LEU A 125 5.20 8.01 -10.82
N GLN A 126 4.71 7.01 -11.55
CA GLN A 126 5.06 6.80 -12.95
C GLN A 126 4.57 7.97 -13.82
N GLN A 127 3.35 8.46 -13.60
CA GLN A 127 2.84 9.63 -14.30
C GLN A 127 3.69 10.89 -14.00
N LEU A 128 4.16 11.00 -12.75
CA LEU A 128 5.06 12.08 -12.35
C LEU A 128 6.44 11.97 -13.01
N LEU A 129 6.97 10.76 -13.18
CA LEU A 129 8.23 10.52 -13.91
C LEU A 129 8.13 11.04 -15.36
N VAL A 130 7.05 10.70 -16.06
CA VAL A 130 6.81 11.19 -17.43
C VAL A 130 6.76 12.72 -17.46
N THR A 131 6.09 13.33 -16.49
CA THR A 131 6.02 14.80 -16.38
C THR A 131 7.40 15.41 -16.09
N THR A 132 8.18 14.79 -15.20
CA THR A 132 9.53 15.23 -14.80
C THR A 132 10.52 15.19 -15.96
N ALA A 133 10.39 14.21 -16.85
CA ALA A 133 11.25 14.07 -18.03
C ALA A 133 11.02 15.19 -19.07
N HIS A 134 9.83 15.80 -19.08
CA HIS A 134 9.43 16.77 -20.11
C HIS A 134 9.29 18.21 -19.62
N THR A 135 9.36 18.46 -18.30
CA THR A 135 9.14 19.79 -17.73
C THR A 135 10.42 20.36 -17.09
N PRO A 136 10.83 21.59 -17.46
CA PRO A 136 11.99 22.23 -16.85
C PRO A 136 11.76 22.55 -15.35
N ASP A 137 10.51 22.69 -14.94
CA ASP A 137 10.10 23.09 -13.60
C ASP A 137 10.00 21.92 -12.59
N ALA A 138 10.47 20.72 -12.95
CA ALA A 138 10.42 19.56 -12.05
C ALA A 138 11.13 19.80 -10.70
N SER A 139 12.10 20.72 -10.65
CA SER A 139 12.77 21.13 -9.40
C SER A 139 11.83 21.79 -8.39
N ALA A 140 10.64 22.25 -8.80
CA ALA A 140 9.63 22.77 -7.88
C ALA A 140 9.14 21.70 -6.88
N LEU A 141 9.22 20.42 -7.27
CA LEU A 141 8.81 19.27 -6.47
C LEU A 141 9.91 18.73 -5.55
N GLY A 142 11.10 19.32 -5.58
CA GLY A 142 12.22 18.97 -4.70
C GLY A 142 13.56 18.94 -5.42
N SER A 143 14.62 18.62 -4.68
CA SER A 143 15.94 18.47 -5.26
C SER A 143 15.99 17.31 -6.24
N LEU A 144 16.63 17.54 -7.38
CA LEU A 144 16.85 16.54 -8.43
C LEU A 144 18.33 16.14 -8.45
N VAL A 145 18.57 14.86 -8.63
CA VAL A 145 19.88 14.28 -8.91
C VAL A 145 19.90 13.87 -10.37
N GLU A 146 20.82 14.43 -11.15
CA GLU A 146 21.03 14.01 -12.53
C GLU A 146 21.94 12.77 -12.56
N LEU A 147 21.48 11.72 -13.21
CA LEU A 147 22.19 10.48 -13.42
C LEU A 147 22.64 10.44 -14.88
N ILE A 148 23.94 10.25 -15.12
CA ILE A 148 24.54 10.27 -16.45
C ILE A 148 25.12 8.88 -16.76
N PRO A 149 24.77 8.25 -17.89
CA PRO A 149 25.31 6.95 -18.25
C PRO A 149 26.75 7.08 -18.72
N SER A 150 27.53 6.02 -18.53
CA SER A 150 28.93 6.02 -18.97
C SER A 150 29.03 6.11 -20.49
N GLY A 151 29.62 7.20 -20.99
CA GLY A 151 29.93 7.36 -22.42
C GLY A 151 28.90 8.13 -23.23
N SER A 152 27.81 8.63 -22.63
CA SER A 152 26.86 9.54 -23.30
C SER A 152 26.40 10.63 -22.34
N ALA A 153 26.95 11.84 -22.49
CA ALA A 153 26.55 12.99 -21.70
C ALA A 153 25.14 13.49 -22.07
N ASP A 154 24.70 13.22 -23.30
CA ASP A 154 23.40 13.66 -23.83
C ASP A 154 22.23 12.84 -23.25
N ALA A 155 22.51 11.63 -22.76
CA ALA A 155 21.51 10.71 -22.24
C ALA A 155 21.35 10.79 -20.71
N SER A 156 21.10 11.97 -20.15
CA SER A 156 20.89 12.14 -18.70
C SER A 156 19.47 11.79 -18.26
N ALA A 157 19.30 11.30 -17.02
CA ALA A 157 17.99 11.14 -16.39
C ALA A 157 17.96 11.79 -15.00
N ARG A 158 16.83 12.36 -14.59
CA ARG A 158 16.70 13.07 -13.32
C ARG A 158 15.82 12.30 -12.34
N VAL A 159 16.28 12.20 -11.09
CA VAL A 159 15.57 11.50 -10.01
C VAL A 159 15.45 12.43 -8.80
N HIS A 160 14.26 12.53 -8.20
CA HIS A 160 14.09 13.29 -6.98
C HIS A 160 14.93 12.68 -5.85
N SER A 161 15.65 13.51 -5.09
CA SER A 161 16.51 13.13 -3.98
C SER A 161 15.79 12.23 -2.97
N CYS A 162 14.55 12.53 -2.62
CA CYS A 162 13.77 11.73 -1.67
C CYS A 162 13.39 10.35 -2.23
N ILE A 163 13.15 10.22 -3.54
CA ILE A 163 12.96 8.91 -4.19
C ILE A 163 14.27 8.12 -4.18
N LEU A 164 15.39 8.78 -4.46
CA LEU A 164 16.70 8.13 -4.39
C LEU A 164 17.05 7.69 -2.96
N ARG A 165 16.72 8.52 -1.96
CA ARG A 165 16.95 8.26 -0.53
C ARG A 165 16.24 7.01 -0.06
N CYS A 166 14.99 6.79 -0.46
CA CYS A 166 14.27 5.58 -0.06
C CYS A 166 14.63 4.35 -0.90
N ARG A 167 14.91 4.52 -2.21
CA ARG A 167 15.15 3.38 -3.12
C ARG A 167 16.61 2.94 -3.19
N SER A 168 17.54 3.82 -2.85
CA SER A 168 18.96 3.53 -2.71
C SER A 168 19.63 4.38 -1.63
N PRO A 169 19.38 4.08 -0.34
CA PRO A 169 19.90 4.87 0.77
C PRO A 169 21.43 4.96 0.77
N ALA A 170 22.11 3.86 0.48
CA ALA A 170 23.58 3.80 0.47
C ALA A 170 24.18 4.70 -0.64
N PHE A 171 23.59 4.67 -1.83
CA PHE A 171 24.00 5.55 -2.91
C PHE A 171 23.70 7.02 -2.60
N PHE A 172 22.53 7.31 -2.04
CA PHE A 172 22.18 8.66 -1.59
C PHE A 172 23.18 9.18 -0.54
N HIS A 173 23.51 8.38 0.48
CA HIS A 173 24.51 8.74 1.48
C HIS A 173 25.92 8.90 0.90
N ARG A 174 26.30 8.13 -0.11
CA ARG A 174 27.58 8.32 -0.81
C ARG A 174 27.63 9.68 -1.54
N LEU A 175 26.53 10.07 -2.18
CA LEU A 175 26.42 11.35 -2.88
C LEU A 175 26.49 12.54 -1.90
N TRP A 176 25.80 12.46 -0.76
CA TRP A 176 25.73 13.55 0.22
C TRP A 176 26.86 13.54 1.26
N GLY A 177 27.30 12.36 1.69
CA GLY A 177 28.29 12.16 2.74
C GLY A 177 29.72 12.51 2.31
N ALA A 178 30.05 12.34 1.03
CA ALA A 178 31.35 12.78 0.48
C ALA A 178 31.55 14.32 0.60
N SER A 179 30.46 15.08 0.78
CA SER A 179 30.51 16.53 0.98
C SER A 179 30.76 16.94 2.45
N ALA A 180 30.44 16.04 3.41
CA ALA A 180 30.41 16.37 4.84
C ALA A 180 31.80 16.33 5.52
N GLU A 181 32.81 15.71 4.92
CA GLU A 181 34.17 15.67 5.49
C GLU A 181 34.92 17.02 5.39
N GLY A 182 34.30 18.07 4.84
CA GLY A 182 34.95 19.36 4.57
C GLY A 182 34.64 20.53 5.52
N SER A 183 33.43 20.68 6.07
CA SER A 183 33.08 21.73 7.04
C SER A 183 31.62 21.59 7.51
N PRO A 184 31.34 21.55 8.83
CA PRO A 184 29.97 21.43 9.35
C PRO A 184 29.08 22.68 9.15
N ASP A 185 29.62 23.80 8.66
CA ASP A 185 28.90 25.08 8.53
C ASP A 185 28.08 25.24 7.22
N VAL A 186 28.03 24.22 6.35
CA VAL A 186 27.46 24.36 4.99
C VAL A 186 25.98 23.95 4.90
N LEU A 187 25.36 23.47 5.98
CA LEU A 187 23.95 23.05 5.97
C LEU A 187 22.91 24.21 6.00
N THR A 188 23.33 25.47 6.03
CA THR A 188 22.42 26.60 6.32
C THR A 188 21.97 27.46 5.14
N GLY A 189 22.17 27.04 3.87
CA GLY A 189 21.38 27.64 2.77
C GLY A 189 22.04 27.82 1.40
N GLY A 190 23.19 27.21 1.14
CA GLY A 190 23.77 27.17 -0.21
C GLY A 190 23.32 25.92 -0.96
N SER A 191 22.63 26.08 -2.08
CA SER A 191 22.26 25.00 -3.01
C SER A 191 23.51 24.23 -3.48
N LEU A 192 23.85 23.17 -2.75
CA LEU A 192 25.01 22.30 -2.99
C LEU A 192 24.55 20.85 -3.10
N CYS A 193 23.49 20.61 -3.89
CA CYS A 193 23.28 19.26 -4.39
C CYS A 193 24.40 18.96 -5.39
N PRO A 194 25.07 17.79 -5.30
CA PRO A 194 25.91 17.33 -6.41
C PRO A 194 25.00 17.16 -7.63
N ALA A 195 25.10 18.11 -8.56
CA ALA A 195 24.12 18.27 -9.63
C ALA A 195 24.02 17.04 -10.54
N SER A 196 25.14 16.32 -10.73
CA SER A 196 25.21 15.20 -11.66
C SER A 196 26.14 14.10 -11.16
N GLN A 197 25.72 12.85 -11.30
CA GLN A 197 26.50 11.66 -10.99
C GLN A 197 26.60 10.74 -12.21
N VAL A 198 27.83 10.39 -12.58
CA VAL A 198 28.08 9.38 -13.62
C VAL A 198 27.88 7.98 -13.04
N LEU A 199 27.06 7.17 -13.71
CA LEU A 199 26.86 5.76 -13.41
C LEU A 199 27.70 4.90 -14.35
N HIS A 200 28.79 4.33 -13.84
CA HIS A 200 29.66 3.47 -14.63
C HIS A 200 28.96 2.17 -15.08
N GLY A 201 29.20 1.75 -16.33
CA GLY A 201 28.67 0.50 -16.87
C GLY A 201 27.16 0.54 -17.16
N THR A 202 26.61 1.74 -17.38
CA THR A 202 25.19 1.94 -17.70
C THR A 202 25.01 2.45 -19.11
N THR A 203 23.99 1.94 -19.80
CA THR A 203 23.52 2.43 -21.09
C THR A 203 22.35 3.38 -20.87
N GLU A 204 21.98 4.15 -21.89
CA GLU A 204 20.77 4.98 -21.84
C GLU A 204 19.52 4.15 -21.51
N THR A 205 19.39 2.98 -22.14
CA THR A 205 18.27 2.05 -21.90
C THR A 205 18.25 1.52 -20.46
N SER A 206 19.39 1.10 -19.90
CA SER A 206 19.40 0.61 -18.52
C SER A 206 19.26 1.71 -17.48
N LEU A 207 19.68 2.94 -17.81
CA LEU A 207 19.40 4.11 -17.00
C LEU A 207 17.89 4.41 -16.97
N SER A 208 17.23 4.42 -18.13
CA SER A 208 15.78 4.60 -18.23
C SER A 208 15.02 3.54 -17.44
N ASP A 209 15.46 2.27 -17.51
CA ASP A 209 14.88 1.17 -16.74
C ASP A 209 15.09 1.33 -15.23
N LEU A 210 16.28 1.76 -14.82
CA LEU A 210 16.60 2.01 -13.41
C LEU A 210 15.73 3.14 -12.85
N VAL A 211 15.57 4.24 -13.59
CA VAL A 211 14.71 5.36 -13.19
C VAL A 211 13.25 4.94 -13.16
N THR A 212 12.79 4.17 -14.15
CA THR A 212 11.44 3.59 -14.14
C THR A 212 11.22 2.74 -12.88
N PHE A 213 12.18 1.88 -12.54
CA PHE A 213 12.13 1.07 -11.32
C PHE A 213 12.10 1.91 -10.05
N PHE A 214 12.78 3.06 -10.00
CA PHE A 214 12.72 3.96 -8.85
C PHE A 214 11.31 4.51 -8.60
N TYR A 215 10.59 4.93 -9.65
CA TYR A 215 9.28 5.55 -9.49
C TYR A 215 8.13 4.56 -9.43
N SER A 216 8.17 3.48 -10.21
CA SER A 216 7.02 2.56 -10.33
C SER A 216 7.30 1.19 -9.72
N GLY A 217 8.56 0.83 -9.49
CA GLY A 217 8.97 -0.54 -9.21
C GLY A 217 8.86 -1.47 -10.42
N GLN A 218 8.39 -1.00 -11.58
CA GLN A 218 8.23 -1.84 -12.76
C GLN A 218 9.59 -2.25 -13.31
N LEU A 219 9.64 -3.49 -13.81
CA LEU A 219 10.83 -4.07 -14.41
C LEU A 219 10.66 -4.19 -15.93
N PRO A 220 11.75 -4.15 -16.72
CA PRO A 220 11.65 -4.04 -18.18
C PRO A 220 10.96 -5.25 -18.84
N TRP A 221 10.95 -6.42 -18.20
CA TRP A 221 10.23 -7.60 -18.68
C TRP A 221 8.76 -7.67 -18.25
N GLU A 222 8.29 -6.70 -17.47
CA GLU A 222 6.86 -6.56 -17.10
C GLU A 222 6.10 -5.64 -18.05
N ALA A 223 6.82 -4.76 -18.76
CA ALA A 223 6.26 -3.81 -19.72
C ALA A 223 5.83 -4.46 -21.05
N GLY A 224 5.79 -5.79 -21.11
CA GLY A 224 5.35 -6.53 -22.29
C GLY A 224 3.86 -6.33 -22.51
N ASP A 225 3.52 -5.39 -23.38
CA ASP A 225 2.22 -5.37 -24.05
C ASP A 225 2.00 -6.74 -24.67
N ALA A 226 1.09 -7.51 -24.08
CA ALA A 226 0.64 -8.81 -24.58
C ALA A 226 -0.07 -8.71 -25.95
N ALA A 227 -0.01 -7.56 -26.62
CA ALA A 227 -0.73 -7.23 -27.84
C ALA A 227 0.11 -7.34 -29.12
N GLU A 228 1.44 -7.46 -29.07
CA GLU A 228 2.29 -7.33 -30.29
C GLU A 228 3.18 -8.54 -30.65
N VAL A 229 2.98 -9.72 -30.04
CA VAL A 229 3.78 -10.91 -30.40
C VAL A 229 2.95 -11.91 -31.21
N GLU A 230 2.51 -11.54 -32.41
CA GLU A 230 1.94 -12.49 -33.37
C GLU A 230 3.01 -13.17 -34.26
N ASP A 231 4.27 -12.69 -34.26
CA ASP A 231 5.34 -13.27 -35.09
C ASP A 231 6.44 -13.97 -34.27
N ALA A 232 6.63 -15.26 -34.51
CA ALA A 232 7.60 -16.12 -33.83
C ALA A 232 9.06 -15.68 -34.06
N HIS A 233 9.38 -15.06 -35.19
CA HIS A 233 10.73 -14.52 -35.45
C HIS A 233 11.01 -13.26 -34.62
N SER A 234 10.00 -12.41 -34.44
CA SER A 234 10.09 -11.21 -33.59
C SER A 234 10.31 -11.57 -32.12
N GLY A 235 9.71 -12.68 -31.66
CA GLY A 235 9.88 -13.18 -30.30
C GLY A 235 11.31 -13.58 -29.92
N GLN A 236 12.12 -14.08 -30.84
CA GLN A 236 13.51 -14.47 -30.53
C GLN A 236 14.44 -13.26 -30.39
N LEU A 237 14.32 -12.28 -31.30
CA LEU A 237 15.06 -11.02 -31.22
C LEU A 237 14.71 -10.25 -29.93
N LEU A 238 13.42 -10.17 -29.60
CA LEU A 238 12.93 -9.60 -28.34
C LEU A 238 13.55 -10.27 -27.09
N ARG A 239 13.79 -11.59 -27.13
CA ARG A 239 14.42 -12.32 -26.01
C ARG A 239 15.92 -12.04 -25.87
N GLU A 240 16.64 -11.99 -26.98
CA GLU A 240 18.09 -11.69 -26.96
C GLU A 240 18.33 -10.24 -26.49
N ASP A 241 17.49 -9.32 -26.94
CA ASP A 241 17.49 -7.92 -26.50
C ASP A 241 17.14 -7.80 -25.02
N LEU A 242 16.14 -8.55 -24.55
CA LEU A 242 15.76 -8.53 -23.13
C LEU A 242 16.89 -9.05 -22.23
N TRP A 243 17.57 -10.12 -22.63
CA TRP A 243 18.70 -10.65 -21.86
C TRP A 243 19.80 -9.61 -21.68
N ALA A 244 20.24 -8.96 -22.77
CA ALA A 244 21.23 -7.89 -22.72
C ALA A 244 20.74 -6.69 -21.87
N ARG A 245 19.46 -6.32 -22.00
CA ARG A 245 18.81 -5.27 -21.20
C ARG A 245 18.84 -5.59 -19.70
N VAL A 246 18.53 -6.83 -19.29
CA VAL A 246 18.60 -7.25 -17.88
C VAL A 246 20.04 -7.26 -17.36
N GLN A 247 21.03 -7.65 -18.17
CA GLN A 247 22.45 -7.54 -17.80
C GLN A 247 22.87 -6.09 -17.57
N ASN A 248 22.51 -5.19 -18.47
CA ASN A 248 22.81 -3.76 -18.34
C ASN A 248 22.11 -3.15 -17.13
N LEU A 249 20.87 -3.56 -16.85
CA LEU A 249 20.13 -3.13 -15.65
C LEU A 249 20.78 -3.66 -14.37
N ALA A 250 21.32 -4.88 -14.37
CA ALA A 250 22.07 -5.41 -13.22
C ALA A 250 23.32 -4.55 -12.93
N SER A 251 24.08 -4.17 -13.96
CA SER A 251 25.22 -3.25 -13.80
C SER A 251 24.78 -1.88 -13.29
N ALA A 252 23.68 -1.33 -13.81
CA ALA A 252 23.12 -0.06 -13.34
C ALA A 252 22.69 -0.13 -11.87
N ALA A 253 21.99 -1.18 -11.48
CA ALA A 253 21.57 -1.44 -10.11
C ALA A 253 22.77 -1.58 -9.17
N GLN A 254 23.85 -2.24 -9.61
CA GLN A 254 25.07 -2.36 -8.84
C GLN A 254 25.75 -0.99 -8.63
N SER A 255 25.90 -0.20 -9.69
CA SER A 255 26.51 1.13 -9.63
C SER A 255 25.72 2.11 -8.76
N ALA A 256 24.38 2.02 -8.83
CA ALA A 256 23.46 2.80 -8.01
C ALA A 256 23.14 2.13 -6.66
N GLU A 257 23.84 1.07 -6.25
CA GLU A 257 23.70 0.35 -4.97
C GLU A 257 22.28 -0.14 -4.62
N VAL A 258 21.46 -0.44 -5.64
CA VAL A 258 20.09 -0.96 -5.52
C VAL A 258 20.13 -2.49 -5.36
N LEU A 259 20.56 -2.96 -4.19
CA LEU A 259 20.76 -4.39 -3.92
C LEU A 259 19.55 -5.29 -4.23
N PRO A 260 18.28 -4.91 -3.90
CA PRO A 260 17.12 -5.72 -4.26
C PRO A 260 16.99 -5.93 -5.78
N LEU A 261 17.14 -4.85 -6.56
CA LEU A 261 17.09 -4.90 -8.03
C LEU A 261 18.22 -5.76 -8.59
N LEU A 262 19.44 -5.60 -8.09
CA LEU A 262 20.58 -6.41 -8.51
C LEU A 262 20.34 -7.91 -8.31
N ARG A 263 19.77 -8.30 -7.16
CA ARG A 263 19.41 -9.69 -6.87
C ARG A 263 18.33 -10.21 -7.83
N LEU A 264 17.33 -9.40 -8.13
CA LEU A 264 16.27 -9.75 -9.09
C LEU A 264 16.84 -9.97 -10.50
N CYS A 265 17.68 -9.06 -11.00
CA CYS A 265 18.31 -9.21 -12.31
C CYS A 265 19.20 -10.47 -12.37
N ARG A 266 20.00 -10.75 -11.33
CA ARG A 266 20.84 -11.95 -11.27
C ARG A 266 20.03 -13.24 -11.26
N ALA A 267 18.97 -13.30 -10.44
CA ALA A 267 18.08 -14.45 -10.39
C ALA A 267 17.39 -14.68 -11.75
N TRP A 268 16.96 -13.60 -12.41
CA TRP A 268 16.38 -13.67 -13.75
C TRP A 268 17.36 -14.24 -14.78
N LEU A 269 18.60 -13.76 -14.78
CA LEU A 269 19.65 -14.23 -15.68
C LEU A 269 19.99 -15.71 -15.42
N GLU A 270 20.10 -16.13 -14.16
CA GLU A 270 20.38 -17.51 -13.81
C GLU A 270 19.30 -18.47 -14.36
N VAL A 271 18.03 -18.16 -14.10
CA VAL A 271 16.91 -18.97 -14.60
C VAL A 271 16.84 -18.97 -16.13
N SER A 272 16.99 -17.82 -16.76
CA SER A 272 16.99 -17.73 -18.22
C SER A 272 18.15 -18.52 -18.86
N SER A 273 19.31 -18.63 -18.20
CA SER A 273 20.43 -19.45 -18.68
C SER A 273 20.16 -20.95 -18.60
N LEU A 274 19.48 -21.40 -17.55
CA LEU A 274 19.07 -22.80 -17.37
C LEU A 274 18.07 -23.23 -18.44
N VAL A 275 17.20 -22.32 -18.89
CA VAL A 275 16.25 -22.59 -19.97
C VAL A 275 16.98 -22.74 -21.31
N LYS A 276 17.87 -21.80 -21.66
CA LYS A 276 18.65 -21.87 -22.91
C LYS A 276 19.47 -23.17 -23.04
N GLY A 277 20.02 -23.66 -21.93
CA GLY A 277 20.81 -24.90 -21.92
C GLY A 277 20.03 -26.18 -22.23
N ARG A 278 18.69 -26.16 -22.17
CA ARG A 278 17.84 -27.34 -22.39
C ARG A 278 17.34 -27.50 -23.83
N GLU A 279 17.46 -26.47 -24.66
CA GLU A 279 17.00 -26.51 -26.07
C GLU A 279 17.85 -27.43 -26.97
N GLY A 280 18.93 -28.03 -26.44
CA GLY A 280 19.76 -29.04 -27.13
C GLY A 280 19.29 -30.50 -27.03
N GLY A 281 18.13 -30.80 -26.43
CA GLY A 281 17.58 -32.17 -26.34
C GLY A 281 16.11 -32.22 -26.73
N SER A 282 15.78 -32.69 -27.94
CA SER A 282 14.51 -32.37 -28.59
C SER A 282 13.24 -33.09 -28.12
N ASP A 283 13.26 -34.07 -27.21
CA ASP A 283 12.14 -35.05 -27.20
C ASP A 283 11.29 -35.19 -25.93
N ILE A 284 11.43 -34.36 -24.87
CA ILE A 284 10.64 -34.58 -23.63
C ILE A 284 9.84 -33.36 -23.12
N LEU A 285 9.95 -32.18 -23.72
CA LEU A 285 9.15 -31.01 -23.30
C LEU A 285 8.44 -30.38 -24.50
N GLY A 286 7.34 -31.01 -24.90
CA GLY A 286 6.44 -30.45 -25.90
C GLY A 286 5.90 -29.09 -25.45
N ALA A 287 6.10 -28.08 -26.29
CA ALA A 287 5.29 -26.87 -26.39
C ALA A 287 4.81 -26.21 -25.07
N ALA A 288 5.66 -26.15 -24.05
CA ALA A 288 5.54 -25.09 -23.06
C ALA A 288 6.07 -23.81 -23.73
N THR A 289 5.20 -23.16 -24.50
CA THR A 289 5.34 -21.72 -24.74
C THR A 289 5.53 -21.06 -23.37
N PHE A 290 6.29 -19.97 -23.33
CA PHE A 290 6.44 -19.15 -22.13
C PHE A 290 5.10 -18.58 -21.60
N ASP A 291 3.96 -18.96 -22.17
CA ASP A 291 2.62 -18.81 -21.60
C ASP A 291 2.39 -19.64 -20.32
N ALA A 292 3.18 -20.70 -20.10
CA ALA A 292 3.17 -21.49 -18.86
C ALA A 292 4.35 -21.08 -17.96
N GLY A 293 4.11 -20.05 -17.14
CA GLY A 293 5.11 -19.38 -16.32
C GLY A 293 6.01 -20.29 -15.50
N ALA A 294 7.30 -20.29 -15.84
CA ALA A 294 8.35 -20.43 -14.84
C ALA A 294 8.24 -19.21 -13.92
N ILE A 295 7.63 -19.40 -12.74
CA ILE A 295 7.44 -18.33 -11.76
C ILE A 295 8.80 -18.01 -11.13
N LEU A 296 9.57 -17.12 -11.77
CA LEU A 296 10.49 -16.27 -11.06
C LEU A 296 9.65 -15.34 -10.21
N GLY A 297 9.56 -15.67 -8.94
CA GLY A 297 8.96 -14.75 -8.02
C GLY A 297 9.79 -13.44 -7.90
N GLN A 298 9.43 -12.35 -8.58
CA GLN A 298 9.77 -10.93 -8.24
C GLN A 298 9.02 -10.27 -7.04
N GLY A 299 9.57 -10.17 -5.82
CA GLY A 299 8.78 -9.75 -4.63
C GLY A 299 7.98 -8.51 -5.01
N MET A 300 6.65 -8.51 -4.83
CA MET A 300 5.73 -7.52 -5.43
C MET A 300 6.40 -6.15 -5.58
N PRO A 301 6.89 -5.75 -6.78
CA PRO A 301 7.75 -4.58 -6.87
C PRO A 301 7.03 -3.30 -6.42
N GLY A 302 5.70 -3.26 -6.58
CA GLY A 302 4.84 -2.21 -6.02
C GLY A 302 4.65 -2.24 -4.50
N VAL A 303 4.78 -3.39 -3.83
CA VAL A 303 4.78 -3.47 -2.35
C VAL A 303 6.10 -2.96 -1.80
N ILE A 304 7.22 -3.31 -2.46
CA ILE A 304 8.54 -2.75 -2.13
C ILE A 304 8.49 -1.22 -2.26
N LEU A 305 7.84 -0.70 -3.31
CA LEU A 305 7.65 0.75 -3.45
C LEU A 305 6.82 1.37 -2.32
N GLU A 306 5.68 0.77 -1.93
CA GLU A 306 4.85 1.28 -0.82
C GLU A 306 5.61 1.27 0.51
N ASP A 307 6.40 0.23 0.80
CA ASP A 307 7.20 0.13 2.03
C ASP A 307 8.39 1.12 2.01
N ASP A 308 9.08 1.25 0.87
CA ASP A 308 10.20 2.18 0.71
C ASP A 308 9.72 3.63 0.79
N VAL A 309 8.65 4.00 0.07
CA VAL A 309 8.05 5.34 0.19
C VAL A 309 7.49 5.55 1.59
N GLY A 310 6.89 4.53 2.19
CA GLY A 310 6.43 4.57 3.58
C GLY A 310 7.55 4.88 4.58
N SER A 311 8.80 4.48 4.31
CA SER A 311 9.95 4.80 5.17
C SER A 311 10.21 6.31 5.28
N LEU A 312 9.84 7.10 4.27
CA LEU A 312 9.94 8.56 4.27
C LEU A 312 9.07 9.21 5.36
N LEU A 313 8.00 8.54 5.83
CA LEU A 313 7.21 9.01 6.97
C LEU A 313 8.04 8.99 8.27
N GLY A 314 9.00 8.07 8.39
CA GLY A 314 9.93 8.02 9.51
C GLY A 314 10.81 9.27 9.59
N GLU A 315 11.22 9.80 8.43
CA GLU A 315 12.02 11.03 8.33
C GLU A 315 11.22 12.26 8.77
N LEU A 316 9.94 12.35 8.40
CA LEU A 316 9.06 13.44 8.83
C LEU A 316 8.97 13.51 10.36
N ASN A 317 8.85 12.37 11.03
CA ASN A 317 8.79 12.30 12.49
C ASN A 317 10.12 12.70 13.17
N GLN A 318 11.26 12.51 12.51
CA GLN A 318 12.56 12.92 13.03
C GLN A 318 12.75 14.44 12.89
N HIS A 319 12.26 15.02 11.80
CA HIS A 319 12.35 16.46 11.56
C HIS A 319 11.56 17.27 12.59
N ASP A 320 10.34 16.82 12.92
CA ASP A 320 9.45 17.47 13.90
C ASP A 320 10.10 17.64 15.29
N GLN A 321 10.98 16.71 15.68
CA GLN A 321 11.68 16.75 16.97
C GLN A 321 12.83 17.76 17.02
N SER A 322 13.34 18.20 15.86
CA SER A 322 14.59 18.96 15.78
C SER A 322 14.45 20.47 16.04
N GLY A 323 13.22 21.00 15.96
CA GLY A 323 12.92 22.41 16.24
C GLY A 323 13.58 23.40 15.27
N HIS A 324 12.77 24.10 14.47
CA HIS A 324 13.16 25.26 13.65
C HIS A 324 14.33 25.11 12.66
N GLN A 325 14.74 23.89 12.29
CA GLN A 325 15.65 23.74 11.13
C GLN A 325 14.95 24.15 9.84
N ALA A 326 15.71 24.73 8.92
CA ALA A 326 15.22 25.04 7.57
C ALA A 326 14.74 23.75 6.92
N LEU A 327 13.52 23.78 6.38
CA LEU A 327 12.95 22.62 5.70
C LEU A 327 13.86 22.23 4.52
N PRO A 328 14.22 20.94 4.38
CA PRO A 328 14.80 20.44 3.14
C PRO A 328 13.96 20.88 1.94
N SER A 329 14.60 21.17 0.80
CA SER A 329 13.94 21.60 -0.45
C SER A 329 12.81 20.68 -0.92
N ASP A 330 12.87 19.42 -0.47
CA ASP A 330 12.02 18.33 -0.89
C ASP A 330 10.73 18.29 -0.07
N LEU A 331 10.73 18.97 1.08
CA LEU A 331 9.61 19.09 1.99
C LEU A 331 8.79 20.35 1.72
N VAL A 332 7.53 20.25 2.10
CA VAL A 332 6.58 21.34 2.21
C VAL A 332 5.90 21.20 3.57
N ARG A 333 5.76 22.31 4.27
CA ARG A 333 4.99 22.40 5.49
C ARG A 333 3.55 22.74 5.16
N VAL A 334 2.64 21.85 5.53
CA VAL A 334 1.21 22.03 5.36
C VAL A 334 0.63 22.58 6.66
N VAL A 335 0.17 23.82 6.63
CA VAL A 335 -0.50 24.48 7.75
C VAL A 335 -2.01 24.27 7.61
N LEU A 336 -2.62 23.63 8.60
CA LEU A 336 -4.04 23.32 8.64
C LEU A 336 -4.82 24.54 9.17
N GLY A 337 -4.99 25.55 8.32
CA GLY A 337 -5.71 26.78 8.63
C GLY A 337 -5.46 27.88 7.59
N ARG A 338 -6.12 29.03 7.76
CA ARG A 338 -5.97 30.19 6.88
C ARG A 338 -4.68 30.96 7.18
N CYS A 339 -4.09 31.54 6.12
CA CYS A 339 -3.04 32.54 6.28
C CYS A 339 -3.67 33.84 6.82
N ARG A 340 -3.17 34.35 7.95
CA ARG A 340 -3.61 35.63 8.53
C ARG A 340 -2.58 36.69 8.24
N ALA A 341 -2.91 37.59 7.31
CA ALA A 341 -2.03 38.71 6.98
C ALA A 341 -1.78 39.58 8.23
N GLY A 342 -0.51 39.72 8.63
CA GLY A 342 -0.09 40.57 9.75
C GLY A 342 0.34 39.84 11.02
N GLU A 343 0.15 38.53 11.12
CA GLU A 343 0.74 37.69 12.17
C GLU A 343 1.98 36.98 11.58
N GLU A 344 3.09 37.71 11.44
CA GLU A 344 4.39 37.13 11.03
C GLU A 344 5.01 36.22 12.11
N GLY A 345 4.32 36.02 13.25
CA GLY A 345 4.65 35.01 14.24
C GLY A 345 3.63 33.88 14.21
N GLN A 346 4.08 32.64 14.44
CA GLN A 346 3.22 31.47 14.62
C GLN A 346 1.99 31.84 15.44
N GLY A 347 0.85 32.03 14.76
CA GLY A 347 -0.42 32.19 15.43
C GLY A 347 -0.58 30.97 16.33
N PRO A 348 -0.80 31.14 17.65
CA PRO A 348 -0.81 30.02 18.57
C PRO A 348 -1.92 29.04 18.17
N GLY A 349 -1.53 27.88 17.65
CA GLY A 349 -2.39 26.70 17.59
C GLY A 349 -2.84 26.18 16.22
N ALA A 350 -2.35 26.69 15.08
CA ALA A 350 -2.58 25.98 13.82
C ALA A 350 -1.71 24.70 13.79
N ALA A 351 -2.29 23.57 13.37
CA ALA A 351 -1.51 22.35 13.18
C ALA A 351 -0.63 22.48 11.94
N GLU A 352 0.64 22.13 12.09
CA GLU A 352 1.63 22.07 11.01
C GLU A 352 1.99 20.61 10.77
N VAL A 353 2.06 20.19 9.50
CA VAL A 353 2.49 18.85 9.13
C VAL A 353 3.45 18.94 7.94
N ASP A 354 4.66 18.42 8.11
CA ASP A 354 5.63 18.38 7.02
C ASP A 354 5.33 17.19 6.07
N ALA A 355 5.57 17.35 4.77
CA ALA A 355 5.38 16.32 3.77
C ALA A 355 6.30 16.52 2.56
N HIS A 356 6.65 15.44 1.87
CA HIS A 356 7.38 15.47 0.61
C HIS A 356 6.50 15.99 -0.52
N ARG A 357 6.97 17.05 -1.20
CA ARG A 357 6.29 17.67 -2.34
C ARG A 357 5.98 16.68 -3.45
N VAL A 358 6.96 15.83 -3.78
CA VAL A 358 6.82 14.80 -4.82
C VAL A 358 5.66 13.82 -4.53
N ILE A 359 5.47 13.44 -3.26
CA ILE A 359 4.42 12.47 -2.88
C ILE A 359 3.05 13.14 -2.90
N LEU A 360 2.95 14.37 -2.38
CA LEU A 360 1.70 15.14 -2.46
C LEU A 360 1.30 15.39 -3.92
N ALA A 361 2.22 15.84 -4.76
CA ALA A 361 1.96 16.09 -6.18
C ALA A 361 1.64 14.81 -6.97
N ALA A 362 2.25 13.68 -6.62
CA ALA A 362 1.89 12.40 -7.20
C ALA A 362 0.44 12.04 -6.84
N ARG A 363 0.07 12.13 -5.56
CA ARG A 363 -1.16 11.52 -5.03
C ARG A 363 -2.39 12.43 -4.99
N SER A 364 -2.22 13.72 -5.25
CA SER A 364 -3.29 14.72 -5.18
C SER A 364 -3.19 15.69 -6.35
N GLY A 365 -4.24 15.74 -7.16
CA GLY A 365 -4.34 16.72 -8.25
C GLY A 365 -4.30 18.17 -7.76
N PHE A 366 -4.86 18.43 -6.57
CA PHE A 366 -4.75 19.74 -5.90
C PHE A 366 -3.31 20.14 -5.62
N PHE A 367 -2.55 19.27 -4.93
CA PHE A 367 -1.14 19.58 -4.63
C PHE A 367 -0.28 19.59 -5.89
N ARG A 368 -0.59 18.76 -6.90
CA ARG A 368 0.10 18.81 -8.20
C ARG A 368 -0.05 20.17 -8.88
N ALA A 369 -1.27 20.69 -8.93
CA ALA A 369 -1.55 22.01 -9.50
C ALA A 369 -0.90 23.12 -8.66
N LEU A 370 -0.99 23.02 -7.33
CA LEU A 370 -0.45 24.01 -6.41
C LEU A 370 1.08 24.10 -6.47
N LEU A 371 1.76 22.95 -6.48
CA LEU A 371 3.23 22.85 -6.46
C LEU A 371 3.85 22.95 -7.86
N GLY A 372 3.07 22.69 -8.91
CA GLY A 372 3.51 22.71 -10.31
C GLY A 372 3.30 24.04 -11.01
N CYS A 373 2.36 24.88 -10.57
CA CYS A 373 2.30 26.27 -11.02
C CYS A 373 3.55 26.98 -10.55
N SER A 374 4.26 27.67 -11.45
CA SER A 374 5.51 28.39 -11.20
C SER A 374 5.39 29.19 -9.91
N TRP A 375 5.89 28.60 -8.83
CA TRP A 375 5.79 29.16 -7.50
C TRP A 375 6.63 30.44 -7.57
N SER A 376 5.96 31.58 -7.72
CA SER A 376 6.64 32.86 -7.86
C SER A 376 7.61 33.00 -6.70
N SER A 377 8.80 33.54 -6.96
CA SER A 377 9.93 33.64 -6.00
C SER A 377 9.58 34.18 -4.61
N GLU A 378 8.43 34.84 -4.45
CA GLU A 378 7.89 35.32 -3.16
C GLU A 378 7.27 34.22 -2.27
N GLN A 379 6.99 33.02 -2.79
CA GLN A 379 6.44 31.88 -2.03
C GLN A 379 7.47 30.76 -1.79
N SER A 380 8.75 31.11 -1.73
CA SER A 380 9.85 30.17 -1.43
C SER A 380 9.83 29.60 -0.01
N SER A 381 8.86 29.97 0.82
CA SER A 381 8.78 29.52 2.22
C SER A 381 8.58 28.01 2.36
N GLY A 382 8.12 27.34 1.29
CA GLY A 382 7.76 25.92 1.35
C GLY A 382 6.60 25.67 2.31
N VAL A 383 5.73 26.65 2.50
CA VAL A 383 4.54 26.55 3.35
C VAL A 383 3.28 26.59 2.50
N VAL A 384 2.35 25.66 2.74
CA VAL A 384 1.04 25.58 2.10
C VAL A 384 -0.05 25.68 3.16
N HIS A 385 -0.94 26.66 3.01
CA HIS A 385 -2.09 26.84 3.92
C HIS A 385 -3.34 26.15 3.37
N LEU A 386 -3.92 25.24 4.15
CA LEU A 386 -5.19 24.58 3.84
C LEU A 386 -6.35 25.30 4.52
N GLY A 387 -6.68 26.51 4.07
CA GLY A 387 -7.73 27.34 4.67
C GLY A 387 -9.13 26.71 4.67
N PHE A 388 -9.39 25.73 3.79
CA PHE A 388 -10.68 25.05 3.71
C PHE A 388 -11.02 24.25 4.97
N VAL A 389 -10.05 23.88 5.80
CA VAL A 389 -10.31 23.15 7.05
C VAL A 389 -11.13 23.98 8.05
N GLU A 390 -10.97 25.30 8.05
CA GLU A 390 -11.82 26.21 8.82
C GLU A 390 -13.23 26.30 8.21
N ASP A 391 -13.33 26.30 6.88
CA ASP A 391 -14.60 26.38 6.16
C ASP A 391 -15.46 25.11 6.34
N LEU A 392 -14.81 23.95 6.46
CA LEU A 392 -15.47 22.69 6.80
C LEU A 392 -15.83 22.57 8.28
N GLY A 393 -15.42 23.51 9.12
CA GLY A 393 -15.59 23.43 10.57
C GLY A 393 -14.76 22.32 11.23
N LEU A 394 -13.73 21.81 10.54
CA LEU A 394 -12.81 20.82 11.09
C LEU A 394 -12.00 21.37 12.26
N TRP A 395 -11.76 22.67 12.28
CA TRP A 395 -11.11 23.33 13.40
C TRP A 395 -11.58 24.78 13.49
N ARG A 396 -11.70 25.29 14.71
CA ARG A 396 -11.96 26.70 14.97
C ARG A 396 -10.83 27.31 15.81
N PRO A 397 -10.53 28.60 15.62
CA PRO A 397 -9.55 29.29 16.45
C PRO A 397 -9.88 29.17 17.94
N GLY A 398 -8.92 28.69 18.74
CA GLY A 398 -9.08 28.44 20.17
C GLY A 398 -9.42 26.98 20.53
N GLU A 399 -9.77 26.15 19.56
CA GLU A 399 -9.90 24.70 19.76
C GLU A 399 -8.54 24.00 19.62
N SER A 400 -8.39 22.83 20.25
CA SER A 400 -7.23 21.97 20.02
C SER A 400 -7.19 21.52 18.56
N CYS A 401 -6.04 21.70 17.90
CA CYS A 401 -5.80 21.22 16.54
C CYS A 401 -5.32 19.77 16.48
N GLU A 402 -5.11 19.12 17.62
CA GLU A 402 -4.59 17.75 17.71
C GLU A 402 -5.44 16.72 16.95
N PRO A 403 -6.79 16.71 17.02
CA PRO A 403 -7.60 15.75 16.27
C PRO A 403 -7.46 15.93 14.76
N LEU A 404 -7.45 17.19 14.30
CA LEU A 404 -7.27 17.53 12.89
C LEU A 404 -5.87 17.16 12.40
N ALA A 405 -4.83 17.44 13.20
CA ALA A 405 -3.45 17.02 12.92
C ALA A 405 -3.35 15.49 12.80
N ALA A 406 -3.97 14.76 13.72
CA ALA A 406 -3.99 13.30 13.72
C ALA A 406 -4.75 12.73 12.50
N ALA A 407 -5.87 13.33 12.11
CA ALA A 407 -6.61 12.97 10.91
C ALA A 407 -5.79 13.25 9.64
N PHE A 408 -5.12 14.40 9.56
CA PHE A 408 -4.26 14.72 8.43
C PHE A 408 -3.02 13.83 8.37
N ALA A 409 -2.43 13.47 9.52
CA ALA A 409 -1.34 12.49 9.60
C ALA A 409 -1.78 11.09 9.12
N ALA A 410 -3.02 10.68 9.43
CA ALA A 410 -3.62 9.48 8.85
C ALA A 410 -3.77 9.61 7.33
N LEU A 411 -4.28 10.74 6.82
CA LEU A 411 -4.34 10.99 5.38
C LEU A 411 -2.96 10.88 4.73
N LEU A 412 -1.92 11.52 5.30
CA LEU A 412 -0.55 11.39 4.78
C LEU A 412 -0.08 9.94 4.78
N ARG A 413 -0.32 9.17 5.84
CA ARG A 413 0.01 7.73 5.83
C ARG A 413 -0.66 7.01 4.67
N PHE A 414 -1.92 7.30 4.37
CA PHE A 414 -2.60 6.75 3.20
C PHE A 414 -1.95 7.18 1.88
N LEU A 415 -1.58 8.47 1.72
CA LEU A 415 -0.92 8.95 0.50
C LEU A 415 0.42 8.24 0.26
N TYR A 416 1.19 7.96 1.32
CA TYR A 416 2.51 7.33 1.23
C TYR A 416 2.49 5.81 1.09
N THR A 417 1.44 5.14 1.59
CA THR A 417 1.45 3.67 1.72
C THR A 417 0.29 2.98 1.00
N CYS A 418 -0.74 3.73 0.59
CA CYS A 418 -2.02 3.18 0.13
C CYS A 418 -2.69 2.22 1.14
N ARG A 419 -2.28 2.22 2.41
CA ARG A 419 -2.85 1.38 3.48
C ARG A 419 -3.89 2.17 4.26
N THR A 420 -4.85 1.46 4.85
CA THR A 420 -5.95 2.05 5.65
C THR A 420 -6.05 1.46 7.05
N ASP A 421 -5.08 0.66 7.46
CA ASP A 421 -4.98 0.00 8.77
C ASP A 421 -4.85 0.99 9.94
N HIS A 422 -4.39 2.21 9.66
CA HIS A 422 -4.26 3.30 10.63
C HIS A 422 -5.55 4.14 10.77
N VAL A 423 -6.60 3.86 10.00
CA VAL A 423 -7.89 4.56 10.11
C VAL A 423 -8.59 4.11 11.38
N LYS A 424 -8.60 4.99 12.39
CA LYS A 424 -9.31 4.78 13.65
C LYS A 424 -10.71 5.39 13.57
N PRO A 425 -11.73 4.84 14.26
CA PRO A 425 -13.06 5.42 14.27
C PRO A 425 -13.08 6.90 14.70
N THR A 426 -12.23 7.26 15.67
CA THR A 426 -12.11 8.64 16.18
C THR A 426 -11.55 9.64 15.17
N LEU A 427 -10.83 9.17 14.14
CA LEU A 427 -10.29 9.99 13.06
C LEU A 427 -11.15 9.95 11.78
N ALA A 428 -11.98 8.91 11.65
CA ALA A 428 -12.70 8.60 10.42
C ALA A 428 -13.68 9.71 10.01
N VAL A 429 -14.33 10.38 10.96
CA VAL A 429 -15.27 11.48 10.65
C VAL A 429 -14.52 12.69 10.05
N ASP A 430 -13.36 13.04 10.60
CA ASP A 430 -12.54 14.14 10.09
C ASP A 430 -11.96 13.81 8.71
N LEU A 431 -11.50 12.57 8.53
CA LEU A 431 -11.06 12.07 7.22
C LEU A 431 -12.17 12.16 6.18
N LEU A 432 -13.40 11.73 6.51
CA LEU A 432 -14.55 11.86 5.61
C LEU A 432 -14.83 13.33 5.24
N ALA A 433 -14.75 14.25 6.20
CA ALA A 433 -14.87 15.68 5.91
C ALA A 433 -13.77 16.18 4.96
N ILE A 434 -12.51 15.81 5.18
CA ILE A 434 -11.40 16.21 4.28
C ILE A 434 -11.58 15.66 2.86
N LEU A 435 -12.14 14.45 2.72
CA LEU A 435 -12.38 13.80 1.42
C LEU A 435 -13.66 14.30 0.73
N THR A 436 -14.56 14.95 1.48
CA THR A 436 -15.84 15.43 0.95
C THR A 436 -15.61 16.45 -0.17
N GLY A 437 -16.34 16.29 -1.28
CA GLY A 437 -16.25 17.17 -2.44
C GLY A 437 -15.01 16.92 -3.32
N ASN A 438 -14.20 15.90 -3.03
CA ASN A 438 -13.00 15.54 -3.79
C ASN A 438 -12.05 16.74 -4.00
N PHE A 439 -11.97 17.64 -3.02
CA PHE A 439 -11.16 18.86 -3.12
C PHE A 439 -9.68 18.54 -3.39
N LEU A 440 -9.15 17.55 -2.68
CA LEU A 440 -7.76 17.12 -2.83
C LEU A 440 -7.51 16.31 -4.13
N GLN A 441 -8.55 15.90 -4.87
CA GLN A 441 -8.42 15.15 -6.13
C GLN A 441 -7.51 13.91 -5.97
N ILE A 442 -7.79 13.08 -4.97
CA ILE A 442 -7.05 11.84 -4.71
C ILE A 442 -7.72 10.72 -5.52
N ALA A 443 -7.00 10.12 -6.47
CA ALA A 443 -7.57 9.18 -7.45
C ALA A 443 -8.27 7.97 -6.80
N ASP A 444 -7.73 7.48 -5.69
CA ASP A 444 -8.22 6.33 -4.93
C ASP A 444 -8.88 6.73 -3.59
N SER A 445 -9.46 7.95 -3.49
CA SER A 445 -10.14 8.43 -2.27
C SER A 445 -11.22 7.46 -1.77
N ALA A 446 -11.94 6.81 -2.69
CA ALA A 446 -13.01 5.86 -2.39
C ALA A 446 -12.53 4.67 -1.53
N VAL A 447 -11.26 4.28 -1.62
CA VAL A 447 -10.68 3.23 -0.76
C VAL A 447 -10.57 3.71 0.69
N LEU A 448 -10.10 4.94 0.88
CA LEU A 448 -10.00 5.55 2.19
C LEU A 448 -11.37 5.90 2.78
N GLU A 449 -12.30 6.40 1.98
CA GLU A 449 -13.69 6.66 2.37
C GLU A 449 -14.36 5.40 2.88
N ARG A 450 -14.23 4.28 2.15
CA ARG A 450 -14.76 2.98 2.58
C ARG A 450 -14.14 2.53 3.90
N ALA A 451 -12.82 2.68 4.07
CA ALA A 451 -12.19 2.31 5.33
C ALA A 451 -12.67 3.18 6.51
N CYS A 452 -12.96 4.46 6.28
CA CYS A 452 -13.56 5.34 7.29
C CYS A 452 -14.97 4.88 7.66
N GLN A 453 -15.78 4.54 6.65
CA GLN A 453 -17.12 3.97 6.87
C GLN A 453 -17.03 2.65 7.65
N ASP A 454 -16.19 1.71 7.24
CA ASP A 454 -16.01 0.43 7.92
C ASP A 454 -15.61 0.63 9.39
N ALA A 455 -14.75 1.61 9.69
CA ALA A 455 -14.36 1.95 11.07
C ALA A 455 -15.53 2.53 11.89
N ILE A 456 -16.34 3.40 11.29
CA ILE A 456 -17.50 4.04 11.95
C ILE A 456 -18.64 3.05 12.18
N PHE A 457 -18.95 2.21 11.20
CA PHE A 457 -20.07 1.27 11.23
C PHE A 457 -19.67 -0.10 11.81
N SER A 458 -18.42 -0.24 12.27
CA SER A 458 -17.92 -1.47 12.87
C SER A 458 -18.84 -1.94 14.02
N PRO A 459 -19.21 -3.22 14.06
CA PRO A 459 -19.97 -3.76 15.19
C PRO A 459 -19.18 -3.71 16.50
N ASP A 460 -17.84 -3.68 16.41
CA ASP A 460 -16.90 -3.66 17.53
C ASP A 460 -16.51 -2.24 17.96
N LEU A 461 -17.25 -1.21 17.49
CA LEU A 461 -17.01 0.18 17.87
C LEU A 461 -17.12 0.33 19.40
N SER A 462 -16.02 0.73 20.04
CA SER A 462 -16.01 0.88 21.48
C SER A 462 -16.98 2.00 21.89
N PRO A 463 -17.66 1.88 23.05
CA PRO A 463 -18.57 2.93 23.49
C PRO A 463 -17.90 4.31 23.65
N GLY A 464 -16.61 4.37 24.02
CA GLY A 464 -15.85 5.62 24.09
C GLY A 464 -15.63 6.25 22.71
N ASP A 465 -15.28 5.43 21.72
CA ASP A 465 -15.14 5.90 20.34
C ASP A 465 -16.48 6.33 19.76
N ALA A 466 -17.58 5.63 20.09
CA ALA A 466 -18.93 6.00 19.66
C ALA A 466 -19.36 7.39 20.17
N VAL A 467 -18.99 7.78 21.40
CA VAL A 467 -19.23 9.15 21.91
C VAL A 467 -18.49 10.19 21.07
N GLN A 468 -17.22 9.92 20.74
CA GLN A 468 -16.40 10.83 19.94
C GLN A 468 -16.94 10.93 18.51
N VAL A 469 -17.24 9.80 17.87
CA VAL A 469 -17.82 9.74 16.52
C VAL A 469 -19.15 10.50 16.47
N ALA A 470 -20.06 10.29 17.43
CA ALA A 470 -21.35 10.97 17.44
C ALA A 470 -21.20 12.49 17.61
N SER A 471 -20.39 12.92 18.60
CA SER A 471 -20.15 14.35 18.87
C SER A 471 -19.51 15.03 17.67
N ARG A 472 -18.52 14.38 17.05
CA ARG A 472 -17.81 14.93 15.91
C ARG A 472 -18.66 14.96 14.64
N SER A 473 -19.45 13.92 14.42
CA SER A 473 -20.38 13.84 13.29
C SER A 473 -21.46 14.92 13.39
N LEU A 474 -22.01 15.19 14.58
CA LEU A 474 -22.94 16.29 14.80
C LEU A 474 -22.30 17.64 14.46
N ALA A 475 -21.06 17.88 14.93
CA ALA A 475 -20.35 19.15 14.71
C ALA A 475 -20.09 19.43 13.21
N LEU A 476 -19.84 18.38 12.42
CA LEU A 476 -19.55 18.47 10.98
C LEU A 476 -20.77 18.24 10.09
N GLY A 477 -21.94 17.95 10.66
CA GLY A 477 -23.18 17.73 9.91
C GLY A 477 -23.32 16.34 9.25
N PHE A 478 -22.60 15.33 9.71
CA PHE A 478 -22.70 13.94 9.23
C PHE A 478 -23.82 13.16 9.94
N ALA A 479 -25.05 13.26 9.43
CA ALA A 479 -26.22 12.64 10.06
C ALA A 479 -26.12 11.11 10.21
N GLU A 480 -25.67 10.40 9.17
CA GLU A 480 -25.64 8.93 9.17
C GLU A 480 -24.57 8.35 10.13
N PRO A 481 -23.28 8.76 10.08
CA PRO A 481 -22.30 8.42 11.12
C PRO A 481 -22.75 8.74 12.54
N CYS A 482 -23.39 9.91 12.74
CA CYS A 482 -23.95 10.29 14.03
C CYS A 482 -25.01 9.28 14.49
N GLN A 483 -26.00 8.99 13.65
CA GLN A 483 -27.08 8.06 13.98
C GLN A 483 -26.56 6.65 14.30
N ALA A 484 -25.60 6.14 13.53
CA ALA A 484 -25.01 4.83 13.77
C ALA A 484 -24.26 4.76 15.10
N ALA A 485 -23.46 5.77 15.44
CA ALA A 485 -22.78 5.85 16.73
C ALA A 485 -23.78 5.93 17.89
N MET A 486 -24.86 6.70 17.74
CA MET A 486 -25.93 6.78 18.74
C MET A 486 -26.65 5.44 18.95
N ALA A 487 -26.90 4.69 17.86
CA ALA A 487 -27.48 3.35 17.95
C ALA A 487 -26.56 2.37 18.69
N ARG A 488 -25.23 2.48 18.52
CA ARG A 488 -24.25 1.69 19.27
C ARG A 488 -24.26 2.01 20.75
N LEU A 489 -24.33 3.30 21.11
CA LEU A 489 -24.45 3.73 22.50
C LEU A 489 -25.75 3.23 23.14
N ALA A 490 -26.88 3.32 22.44
CA ALA A 490 -28.16 2.81 22.92
C ALA A 490 -28.12 1.29 23.14
N ALA A 491 -27.57 0.53 22.19
CA ALA A 491 -27.39 -0.92 22.33
C ALA A 491 -26.51 -1.28 23.53
N GLY A 492 -25.39 -0.57 23.72
CA GLY A 492 -24.48 -0.78 24.85
C GLY A 492 -25.15 -0.54 26.21
N LEU A 493 -26.03 0.45 26.32
CA LEU A 493 -26.82 0.69 27.53
C LEU A 493 -27.91 -0.36 27.74
N GLY A 494 -28.62 -0.77 26.67
CA GLY A 494 -29.70 -1.76 26.74
C GLY A 494 -29.25 -3.16 27.17
N CYS A 495 -28.04 -3.59 26.77
CA CYS A 495 -27.51 -4.90 27.14
C CYS A 495 -27.21 -5.04 28.65
N THR A 496 -26.97 -3.94 29.37
CA THR A 496 -26.67 -3.99 30.81
C THR A 496 -27.85 -4.49 31.65
N ALA A 497 -29.08 -4.33 31.17
CA ALA A 497 -30.27 -4.78 31.90
C ALA A 497 -30.49 -6.30 31.81
N ALA A 498 -30.07 -6.94 30.71
CA ALA A 498 -30.24 -8.38 30.48
C ALA A 498 -29.03 -9.22 30.90
N ALA A 499 -27.85 -8.61 31.00
CA ALA A 499 -26.58 -9.31 31.29
C ALA A 499 -26.18 -9.31 32.77
N ALA A 500 -27.09 -8.98 33.70
CA ALA A 500 -26.81 -8.89 35.14
C ALA A 500 -26.24 -10.20 35.74
N ASP A 501 -26.40 -11.35 35.07
CA ASP A 501 -25.89 -12.64 35.54
C ASP A 501 -24.52 -13.05 34.93
N SER A 502 -23.92 -12.26 34.04
CA SER A 502 -22.63 -12.60 33.41
C SER A 502 -21.47 -11.72 33.91
N PRO A 503 -20.59 -12.22 34.81
CA PRO A 503 -19.49 -11.46 35.42
C PRO A 503 -18.36 -11.08 34.45
N ARG A 504 -18.49 -11.33 33.13
CA ARG A 504 -17.46 -11.02 32.12
C ARG A 504 -17.75 -9.77 31.27
N SER A 505 -18.87 -9.07 31.48
CA SER A 505 -19.27 -7.87 30.71
C SER A 505 -18.91 -6.54 31.41
N ALA A 506 -17.69 -6.41 31.94
CA ALA A 506 -17.32 -5.32 32.86
C ALA A 506 -16.98 -3.96 32.21
N ALA A 507 -17.11 -3.79 30.89
CA ALA A 507 -16.88 -2.51 30.21
C ALA A 507 -18.18 -1.73 29.95
N GLY A 508 -19.12 -1.76 30.90
CA GLY A 508 -20.35 -0.98 30.81
C GLY A 508 -20.06 0.52 30.95
N ILE A 509 -20.50 1.33 29.99
CA ILE A 509 -20.51 2.78 30.15
C ILE A 509 -21.65 3.16 31.10
N SER A 510 -21.32 3.95 32.13
CA SER A 510 -22.36 4.50 33.01
C SER A 510 -23.13 5.61 32.31
N ALA A 511 -24.46 5.67 32.49
CA ALA A 511 -25.29 6.76 31.99
C ALA A 511 -24.78 8.14 32.45
N ARG A 512 -24.18 8.22 33.65
CA ARG A 512 -23.55 9.43 34.18
C ARG A 512 -22.37 9.89 33.32
N ALA A 513 -21.52 8.97 32.88
CA ALA A 513 -20.38 9.29 32.02
C ALA A 513 -20.81 9.77 30.62
N LEU A 514 -21.91 9.24 30.08
CA LEU A 514 -22.49 9.74 28.82
C LEU A 514 -23.07 11.14 29.00
N ALA A 515 -23.84 11.36 30.07
CA ALA A 515 -24.43 12.66 30.38
C ALA A 515 -23.39 13.78 30.54
N SER A 516 -22.18 13.45 31.00
CA SER A 516 -21.09 14.43 31.12
C SER A 516 -20.29 14.63 29.83
N SER A 517 -20.35 13.72 28.87
CA SER A 517 -19.47 13.71 27.69
C SER A 517 -20.18 14.07 26.39
N LEU A 518 -21.50 13.84 26.30
CA LEU A 518 -22.28 14.14 25.11
C LEU A 518 -22.87 15.57 25.17
N PRO A 519 -22.91 16.29 24.04
CA PRO A 519 -23.75 17.46 23.86
C PRO A 519 -25.22 17.18 24.21
N ARG A 520 -25.93 18.21 24.66
CA ARG A 520 -27.33 18.09 25.11
C ARG A 520 -28.23 17.54 24.01
N GLU A 521 -27.99 17.93 22.77
CA GLU A 521 -28.72 17.49 21.58
C GLU A 521 -28.62 15.97 21.42
N LEU A 522 -27.40 15.42 21.50
CA LEU A 522 -27.18 13.98 21.42
C LEU A 522 -27.77 13.23 22.61
N LEU A 523 -27.80 13.84 23.80
CA LEU A 523 -28.45 13.21 24.96
C LEU A 523 -29.96 13.03 24.74
N LEU A 524 -30.63 14.02 24.12
CA LEU A 524 -32.05 13.90 23.79
C LEU A 524 -32.29 12.82 22.73
N ASP A 525 -31.44 12.76 21.71
CA ASP A 525 -31.51 11.73 20.68
C ASP A 525 -31.25 10.33 21.26
N LEU A 526 -30.28 10.19 22.17
CA LEU A 526 -30.02 8.94 22.87
C LEU A 526 -31.23 8.44 23.65
N VAL A 527 -31.87 9.34 24.40
CA VAL A 527 -33.09 9.02 25.17
C VAL A 527 -34.22 8.60 24.22
N GLY A 528 -34.37 9.27 23.08
CA GLY A 528 -35.34 8.89 22.05
C GLY A 528 -35.09 7.49 21.47
N GLN A 529 -33.82 7.16 21.18
CA GLN A 529 -33.45 5.81 20.71
C GLN A 529 -33.68 4.74 21.77
N LEU A 530 -33.33 5.02 23.03
CA LEU A 530 -33.60 4.11 24.14
C LEU A 530 -35.11 3.86 24.32
N ALA A 531 -35.93 4.91 24.28
CA ALA A 531 -37.38 4.79 24.36
C ALA A 531 -37.95 3.95 23.21
N THR A 532 -37.44 4.13 21.99
CA THR A 532 -37.84 3.35 20.81
C THR A 532 -37.45 1.88 20.95
N SER A 533 -36.26 1.59 21.51
CA SER A 533 -35.78 0.22 21.73
C SER A 533 -36.54 -0.53 22.84
N LEU A 534 -37.10 0.20 23.81
CA LEU A 534 -37.88 -0.34 24.93
C LEU A 534 -39.37 -0.48 24.61
N ALA A 535 -39.86 0.15 23.55
CA ALA A 535 -41.24 0.01 23.14
C ALA A 535 -41.52 -1.48 22.84
N PRO A 536 -42.50 -2.12 23.51
CA PRO A 536 -42.77 -3.53 23.34
C PRO A 536 -43.02 -3.78 21.85
N SER A 537 -42.20 -4.64 21.25
CA SER A 537 -42.39 -5.09 19.88
C SER A 537 -43.76 -5.76 19.83
N SER A 538 -44.75 -5.05 19.29
CA SER A 538 -46.15 -5.48 19.17
C SER A 538 -46.34 -6.70 18.24
N ARG A 539 -45.27 -7.42 17.93
CA ARG A 539 -45.23 -8.66 17.17
C ARG A 539 -45.30 -9.86 18.10
N SER A 540 -46.48 -10.15 18.64
CA SER A 540 -46.93 -11.49 19.03
C SER A 540 -48.34 -11.44 19.62
N GLN A 541 -49.33 -11.12 18.78
CA GLN A 541 -50.69 -11.64 18.93
C GLN A 541 -51.14 -12.14 17.56
N HIS A 542 -50.61 -13.30 17.15
CA HIS A 542 -51.25 -14.20 16.20
C HIS A 542 -50.82 -15.63 16.48
#